data_AF-A0A1G6IGB7-F1
#
_entry.id   AF-A0A1G6IGB7-F1
#
_cell.length_a   1.000
_cell.length_b   1.000
_cell.length_c   1.000
_cell.angle_alpha   90.00
_cell.angle_beta   90.00
_cell.angle_gamma   90.00
#
_symmetry.space_group_name_H-M   'P 1'
#
loop_
_entity.id
_entity.type
_entity.pdbx_description
1 polymer ?
#
loop_
_entity_poly.entity_id
_entity_poly.type
_entity_poly.pdbx_seq_one_letter_code
_entity_poly.pdbx_strand_id
1 'polypeptide(L)'
;MEQAKPQQESQATESDAKHLASFAVMIVLTAIAFAAVTMDIVPPAMVVPLIIGLAAIQVMMQFFTFMHLDFKKHRITVTFIFTGLLFGVICVVALKYLV
;
A
#
# COMPACT_ATOMS: atom_id res chain seq x y z
N MET A 1 -9.06 51.26 16.43
CA MET A 1 -7.97 51.34 15.44
C MET A 1 -6.80 50.67 16.12
N GLU A 2 -6.61 49.36 16.00
CA GLU A 2 -5.84 48.80 14.90
C GLU A 2 -6.15 47.28 14.80
N GLN A 3 -6.88 46.91 13.76
CA GLN A 3 -6.82 45.55 13.21
C GLN A 3 -5.76 45.61 12.12
N ALA A 4 -4.75 44.73 12.12
CA ALA A 4 -4.23 44.03 10.92
C ALA A 4 -2.81 43.44 11.09
N LYS A 5 -2.76 42.08 10.99
CA LYS A 5 -1.75 41.21 10.35
C LYS A 5 -0.36 40.97 11.03
N PRO A 6 0.36 39.85 10.72
CA PRO A 6 0.13 38.87 9.64
C PRO A 6 0.18 37.36 9.98
N GLN A 7 -0.43 36.58 9.08
CA GLN A 7 -0.06 35.23 8.64
C GLN A 7 0.15 34.15 9.69
N GLN A 8 -0.95 33.52 10.07
CA GLN A 8 -0.95 32.08 10.32
C GLN A 8 -0.92 31.39 8.94
N GLU A 9 0.30 31.25 8.41
CA GLU A 9 0.59 30.58 7.15
C GLU A 9 0.30 29.08 7.27
N SER A 10 -0.86 28.67 6.73
CA SER A 10 -1.05 27.46 5.92
C SER A 10 -0.22 26.20 6.27
N GLN A 11 -0.25 25.73 7.52
CA GLN A 11 0.42 24.49 7.92
C GLN A 11 -0.46 23.23 7.77
N ALA A 12 -1.52 23.28 6.96
CA ALA A 12 -2.53 22.23 6.86
C ALA A 12 -2.50 21.40 5.56
N THR A 13 -1.53 21.60 4.66
CA THR A 13 -1.56 20.99 3.30
C THR A 13 -0.30 20.19 2.93
N GLU A 14 0.69 20.07 3.81
CA GLU A 14 1.89 19.25 3.51
C GLU A 14 1.76 17.77 3.88
N SER A 15 0.80 17.40 4.75
CA SER A 15 0.61 16.00 5.16
C SER A 15 -0.10 15.16 4.10
N ASP A 16 -1.07 15.76 3.39
CA ASP A 16 -1.95 15.01 2.47
C ASP A 16 -1.26 14.70 1.13
N ALA A 17 -0.38 15.60 0.66
CA ALA A 17 0.34 15.43 -0.60
C ALA A 17 1.32 14.24 -0.57
N LYS A 18 1.97 13.97 0.57
CA LYS A 18 2.88 12.83 0.74
C LYS A 18 2.17 11.48 0.73
N HIS A 19 0.95 11.42 1.26
CA HIS A 19 0.11 10.22 1.18
C HIS A 19 -0.37 9.97 -0.24
N LEU A 20 -0.75 11.01 -0.98
CA LEU A 20 -1.19 10.88 -2.36
C LEU A 20 -0.05 10.44 -3.31
N ALA A 21 1.18 10.90 -3.08
CA ALA A 21 2.35 10.46 -3.84
C ALA A 21 2.62 8.96 -3.67
N SER A 22 2.54 8.45 -2.44
CA SER A 22 2.75 7.02 -2.15
C SER A 22 1.64 6.15 -2.74
N PHE A 23 0.41 6.65 -2.75
CA PHE A 23 -0.73 6.01 -3.42
C PHE A 23 -0.55 5.95 -4.95
N ALA A 24 -0.05 7.02 -5.56
CA ALA A 24 0.23 7.05 -7.00
C ALA A 24 1.29 6.00 -7.41
N VAL A 25 2.34 5.80 -6.61
CA VAL A 25 3.37 4.78 -6.88
C VAL A 25 2.78 3.37 -6.86
N MET A 26 1.85 3.07 -5.95
CA MET A 26 1.18 1.76 -5.93
C MET A 26 0.37 1.52 -7.20
N ILE A 27 -0.39 2.53 -7.66
CA ILE A 27 -1.19 2.42 -8.89
C ILE A 27 -0.30 2.21 -10.12
N VAL A 28 0.84 2.89 -10.20
CA VAL A 28 1.80 2.67 -11.30
C VAL A 28 2.34 1.23 -11.24
N LEU A 29 2.71 0.75 -10.07
CA LEU A 29 3.27 -0.59 -9.90
C LEU A 29 2.23 -1.68 -10.19
N THR A 30 0.94 -1.49 -9.85
CA THR A 30 -0.13 -2.41 -10.27
C THR A 30 -0.39 -2.34 -11.77
N ALA A 31 -0.40 -1.15 -12.37
CA ALA A 31 -0.57 -0.98 -13.81
C ALA A 31 0.52 -1.72 -14.60
N ILE A 32 1.78 -1.69 -14.12
CA ILE A 32 2.89 -2.46 -14.71
C ILE A 32 2.62 -3.96 -14.59
N ALA A 33 2.16 -4.45 -13.43
CA ALA A 33 1.82 -5.86 -13.25
C ALA A 33 0.70 -6.30 -14.20
N PHE A 34 -0.36 -5.49 -14.38
CA PHE A 34 -1.43 -5.78 -15.34
C PHE A 34 -0.94 -5.75 -16.77
N ALA A 35 -0.14 -4.75 -17.16
CA ALA A 35 0.44 -4.67 -18.49
C ALA A 35 1.31 -5.89 -18.82
N ALA A 36 2.11 -6.37 -17.85
CA ALA A 36 2.93 -7.57 -18.00
C ALA A 36 2.10 -8.84 -18.26
N VAL A 37 0.87 -8.90 -17.74
CA VAL A 37 -0.06 -10.02 -17.93
C VAL A 37 -0.84 -9.90 -19.23
N THR A 38 -1.35 -8.71 -19.55
CA THR A 38 -2.19 -8.49 -20.74
C THR A 38 -1.39 -8.59 -22.03
N MET A 39 -0.10 -8.28 -22.01
CA MET A 39 0.77 -8.37 -23.19
C MET A 39 1.19 -9.81 -23.52
N ASP A 40 0.82 -10.82 -22.70
CA ASP A 40 1.18 -12.24 -22.85
C ASP A 40 2.68 -12.47 -23.18
N ILE A 41 3.53 -11.56 -22.71
CA ILE A 41 4.98 -11.54 -22.97
C ILE A 41 5.70 -12.70 -22.28
N VAL A 42 5.04 -13.41 -21.37
CA VAL A 42 5.59 -14.52 -20.59
C VAL A 42 4.57 -15.69 -20.61
N PRO A 43 5.01 -16.94 -20.74
CA PRO A 43 4.12 -18.09 -20.69
C PRO A 43 3.29 -18.11 -19.38
N PRO A 44 2.06 -18.63 -19.40
CA PRO A 44 1.17 -18.65 -18.23
C PRO A 44 1.80 -19.34 -17.00
N ALA A 45 2.70 -20.29 -17.22
CA ALA A 45 3.46 -20.96 -16.16
C ALA A 45 4.47 -20.03 -15.44
N MET A 46 4.99 -19.00 -16.10
CA MET A 46 5.89 -17.99 -15.54
C MET A 46 5.15 -16.73 -15.06
N VAL A 47 4.00 -16.42 -15.66
CA VAL A 47 3.17 -15.28 -15.25
C VAL A 47 2.67 -15.43 -13.80
N VAL A 48 2.18 -16.61 -13.41
CA VAL A 48 1.61 -16.82 -12.07
C VAL A 48 2.60 -16.50 -10.93
N PRO A 49 3.81 -17.08 -10.87
CA PRO A 49 4.77 -16.76 -9.80
C PRO A 49 5.27 -15.30 -9.88
N LEU A 50 5.37 -14.72 -11.08
CA LEU A 50 5.75 -13.32 -11.27
C LEU A 50 4.72 -12.36 -10.63
N ILE A 51 3.42 -12.57 -10.90
CA ILE A 51 2.35 -11.75 -10.31
C ILE A 51 2.31 -11.94 -8.80
N ILE A 52 2.43 -13.16 -8.29
CA ILE A 52 2.44 -13.42 -6.84
C ILE A 52 3.59 -12.66 -6.15
N GLY A 53 4.77 -12.59 -6.78
CA GLY A 53 5.90 -11.79 -6.29
C GLY A 53 5.60 -10.28 -6.27
N LEU A 54 5.05 -9.75 -7.38
CA LEU A 54 4.60 -8.35 -7.47
C LEU A 54 3.50 -8.03 -6.45
N ALA A 55 2.57 -8.95 -6.21
CA ALA A 55 1.49 -8.82 -5.24
C ALA A 55 2.02 -8.77 -3.80
N ALA A 56 3.05 -9.56 -3.48
CA ALA A 56 3.70 -9.50 -2.16
C ALA A 56 4.40 -8.15 -1.93
N ILE A 57 5.08 -7.61 -2.94
CA ILE A 57 5.69 -6.27 -2.89
C ILE A 57 4.61 -5.20 -2.70
N GLN A 58 3.48 -5.34 -3.38
CA GLN A 58 2.35 -4.43 -3.20
C GLN A 58 1.81 -4.46 -1.77
N VAL A 59 1.55 -5.63 -1.19
CA VAL A 59 1.11 -5.74 0.21
C VAL A 59 2.08 -5.02 1.15
N MET A 60 3.39 -5.19 0.97
CA MET A 60 4.40 -4.47 1.76
C MET A 60 4.34 -2.94 1.58
N MET A 61 4.20 -2.45 0.34
CA MET A 61 4.03 -1.02 0.05
C MET A 61 2.73 -0.44 0.59
N GLN A 62 1.63 -1.19 0.50
CA GLN A 62 0.34 -0.85 1.10
C GLN A 62 0.49 -0.68 2.61
N PHE A 63 1.15 -1.63 3.27
CA PHE A 63 1.45 -1.51 4.69
C PHE A 63 2.33 -0.27 4.95
N PHE A 64 3.42 -0.05 4.23
CA PHE A 64 4.31 1.10 4.46
C PHE A 64 3.65 2.47 4.27
N THR A 65 2.69 2.59 3.35
CA THR A 65 2.00 3.85 3.05
C THR A 65 0.85 4.13 4.01
N PHE A 66 0.02 3.11 4.33
CA PHE A 66 -1.07 3.27 5.29
C PHE A 66 -0.58 3.27 6.74
N MET A 67 0.60 2.69 6.98
CA MET A 67 1.29 2.68 8.26
C MET A 67 2.46 3.66 8.17
N HIS A 68 2.16 4.96 8.28
CA HIS A 68 3.18 5.96 8.58
C HIS A 68 3.84 5.55 9.90
N LEU A 69 4.98 4.86 9.83
CA LEU A 69 5.72 4.36 10.98
C LEU A 69 6.36 5.55 11.70
N ASP A 70 5.55 6.27 12.47
CA ASP A 70 6.06 7.19 13.47
C ASP A 70 6.64 6.33 14.60
N PHE A 71 7.97 6.23 14.65
CA PHE A 71 8.75 5.37 15.54
C PHE A 71 8.54 5.64 17.04
N LYS A 72 7.60 6.52 17.42
CA LYS A 72 7.50 7.03 18.78
C LYS A 72 6.65 6.20 19.75
N LYS A 73 5.65 5.39 19.32
CA LYS A 73 4.83 4.66 20.34
C LYS A 73 3.85 3.53 19.93
N HIS A 74 3.83 2.95 18.74
CA HIS A 74 2.60 2.25 18.32
C HIS A 74 2.60 0.70 18.41
N ARG A 75 2.05 0.14 19.49
CA ARG A 75 1.66 -1.29 19.58
C ARG A 75 0.57 -1.66 18.58
N ILE A 76 -0.35 -0.74 18.27
CA ILE A 76 -1.45 -0.96 17.32
C ILE A 76 -0.91 -1.28 15.93
N THR A 77 0.21 -0.67 15.53
CA THR A 77 0.88 -0.93 14.24
C THR A 77 1.32 -2.38 14.12
N VAL A 78 1.99 -2.91 15.15
CA VAL A 78 2.41 -4.33 15.18
C VAL A 78 1.18 -5.25 15.17
N THR A 79 0.14 -4.93 15.94
CA THR A 79 -1.10 -5.72 15.96
C THR A 79 -1.81 -5.73 14.60
N PHE A 80 -1.74 -4.63 13.84
CA PHE A 80 -2.40 -4.52 12.54
C PHE A 80 -1.67 -5.30 11.44
N ILE A 81 -0.33 -5.27 11.43
CA ILE A 81 0.50 -6.13 10.56
C ILE A 81 0.22 -7.60 10.87
N PHE A 82 0.21 -7.96 12.15
CA PHE A 82 0.02 -9.36 12.58
C PHE A 82 -1.39 -9.85 12.23
N THR A 83 -2.42 -9.03 12.46
CA THR A 83 -3.81 -9.33 12.08
C THR A 83 -3.96 -9.42 10.57
N GLY A 84 -3.39 -8.50 9.80
CA GLY A 84 -3.46 -8.51 8.34
C GLY A 84 -2.77 -9.72 7.73
N LEU A 85 -1.63 -10.14 8.27
CA LEU A 85 -0.96 -11.39 7.88
C LEU A 85 -1.81 -12.62 8.22
N LEU A 86 -2.40 -12.66 9.43
CA LEU A 86 -3.32 -13.72 9.86
C LEU A 86 -4.52 -13.85 8.92
N PHE A 87 -5.20 -12.74 8.61
CA PHE A 87 -6.33 -12.73 7.68
C PHE A 87 -5.91 -13.13 6.26
N GLY A 88 -4.74 -12.68 5.79
CA GLY A 88 -4.21 -13.08 4.49
C GLY A 88 -4.00 -14.59 4.40
N VAL A 89 -3.38 -15.20 5.42
CA VAL A 89 -3.18 -16.65 5.49
C VAL A 89 -4.52 -17.39 5.58
N ILE A 90 -5.43 -16.92 6.42
CA ILE A 90 -6.77 -17.53 6.57
C ILE A 90 -7.52 -17.47 5.23
N CYS A 91 -7.50 -16.36 4.50
CA CYS A 91 -8.15 -16.23 3.20
C CYS A 91 -7.56 -17.19 2.16
N VAL A 92 -6.24 -17.30 2.05
CA VAL A 92 -5.58 -18.21 1.10
C VAL A 92 -5.93 -19.67 1.43
N VAL A 93 -5.87 -20.03 2.71
CA VAL A 93 -6.22 -21.36 3.19
C VAL A 93 -7.71 -21.65 2.93
N ALA A 94 -8.60 -20.74 3.29
CA ALA A 94 -10.04 -20.89 3.07
C ALA A 94 -10.36 -21.05 1.58
N LEU A 95 -9.82 -20.22 0.70
CA LEU A 95 -10.00 -20.36 -0.74
C LEU A 95 -9.50 -21.71 -1.26
N LYS A 96 -8.36 -22.20 -0.77
CA LYS A 96 -7.79 -23.49 -1.16
C LYS A 96 -8.58 -24.70 -0.65
N TYR A 97 -9.38 -24.55 0.41
CA TYR A 97 -10.24 -25.62 0.94
C TYR A 97 -11.70 -25.50 0.46
N LEU A 98 -12.14 -24.32 0.04
CA LEU A 98 -13.46 -24.05 -0.50
C LEU A 98 -13.56 -24.38 -2.01
N VAL A 99 -12.44 -24.24 -2.73
CA VAL A 99 -12.29 -24.68 -4.14
C VAL A 99 -11.89 -26.14 -4.21
#